data_AF-A0A1H7GNX1-F1
#
_entry.id   AF-A0A1H7GNX1-F1
#
_cell.length_a   1.000
_cell.length_b   1.000
_cell.length_c   1.000
_cell.angle_alpha   90.00
_cell.angle_beta   90.00
_cell.angle_gamma   90.00
#
_symmetry.space_group_name_H-M   'P 1'
#
loop_
_entity.id
_entity.type
_entity.pdbx_description
1 polymer ?
#
loop_
_entity_poly.entity_id
_entity_poly.type
_entity_poly.pdbx_seq_one_letter_code
_entity_poly.pdbx_strand_id
1 'polypeptide(L)'
;MHVIFNVASVIVAVILFSDMTIWNPTFMDQLVQAGLVTPGDEAYETVKSIWDRSRDGLIYIIVVITLIDTVSVVMKWFRGKEGNTALTK
;
A
#
# COMPACT_ATOMS: atom_id res chain seq x y z
N MET A 1 7.84 -12.02 18.11
CA MET A 1 6.47 -12.21 17.59
C MET A 1 5.88 -10.96 16.94
N HIS A 2 6.26 -9.72 17.31
CA HIS A 2 5.65 -8.51 16.72
C HIS A 2 5.93 -8.30 15.22
N VAL A 3 7.11 -8.68 14.73
CA VAL A 3 7.51 -8.30 13.37
C VAL A 3 6.81 -9.14 12.29
N ILE A 4 6.55 -10.42 12.55
CA ILE A 4 5.80 -11.29 11.61
C ILE A 4 4.35 -10.83 11.48
N PHE A 5 3.73 -10.42 12.59
CA PHE A 5 2.37 -9.90 12.58
C PHE A 5 2.30 -8.57 11.82
N ASN A 6 3.31 -7.71 11.99
CA ASN A 6 3.40 -6.44 11.27
C ASN A 6 3.54 -6.67 9.75
N VAL A 7 4.44 -7.56 9.34
CA VAL A 7 4.62 -7.93 7.93
C VAL A 7 3.35 -8.54 7.34
N ALA A 8 2.65 -9.42 8.08
CA ALA A 8 1.38 -9.99 7.64
C ALA A 8 0.28 -8.94 7.53
N SER A 9 0.15 -8.04 8.50
CA SER A 9 -0.81 -6.92 8.46
C SER A 9 -0.54 -5.99 7.29
N VAL A 10 0.73 -5.75 6.98
CA VAL A 10 1.14 -4.93 5.83
C VAL A 10 0.84 -5.65 4.51
N ILE A 11 1.09 -6.96 4.38
CA ILE A 11 0.72 -7.73 3.18
C ILE A 11 -0.80 -7.73 2.97
N VAL A 12 -1.57 -7.94 4.04
CA VAL A 12 -3.03 -7.88 4.00
C VAL A 12 -3.50 -6.47 3.62
N ALA A 13 -2.86 -5.42 4.14
CA ALA A 13 -3.12 -4.05 3.72
C ALA A 13 -2.79 -3.84 2.23
N VAL A 14 -1.64 -4.32 1.72
CA VAL A 14 -1.30 -4.23 0.29
C VAL A 14 -2.36 -4.91 -0.56
N ILE A 15 -2.81 -6.12 -0.19
CA ILE A 15 -3.82 -6.87 -0.94
C ILE A 15 -5.17 -6.13 -0.93
N LEU A 16 -5.61 -5.67 0.25
CA LEU A 16 -6.83 -4.87 0.39
C LEU A 16 -6.74 -3.58 -0.43
N PHE A 17 -5.63 -2.85 -0.33
CA PHE A 17 -5.44 -1.60 -1.04
C PHE A 17 -5.03 -1.78 -2.52
N SER A 18 -4.82 -2.99 -3.02
CA SER A 18 -4.60 -3.23 -4.46
C SER A 18 -5.90 -3.57 -5.19
N ASP A 19 -6.95 -3.95 -4.46
CA ASP A 19 -8.21 -4.34 -5.05
C ASP A 19 -9.11 -3.11 -5.30
N MET A 20 -9.52 -2.93 -6.56
CA MET A 20 -10.41 -1.84 -6.98
C MET A 20 -11.77 -1.91 -6.28
N THR A 21 -12.19 -3.10 -5.85
CA THR A 21 -13.43 -3.34 -5.09
C THR A 21 -13.38 -2.70 -3.70
N ILE A 22 -12.19 -2.58 -3.10
CA ILE A 22 -11.99 -1.96 -1.78
C ILE A 22 -11.98 -0.44 -1.89
N TRP A 23 -11.39 0.11 -2.96
CA TRP A 23 -11.27 1.55 -3.15
C TRP A 23 -12.56 2.24 -3.56
N ASN A 24 -13.68 1.52 -3.78
CA ASN A 24 -14.93 2.03 -4.38
C ASN A 24 -14.77 2.35 -5.88
N PRO A 25 -15.04 1.39 -6.78
CA PRO A 25 -14.88 1.57 -8.22
C PRO A 25 -15.89 2.57 -8.80
N THR A 26 -17.00 2.80 -8.10
CA THR A 26 -18.10 3.68 -8.52
C THR A 26 -18.04 5.07 -7.90
N PHE A 27 -16.93 5.44 -7.25
CA PHE A 27 -16.76 6.77 -6.63
C PHE A 27 -17.07 7.92 -7.60
N MET A 28 -16.50 7.89 -8.81
CA MET A 28 -16.77 8.94 -9.81
C MET A 28 -18.23 8.96 -10.27
N ASP A 29 -18.86 7.78 -10.44
CA ASP A 29 -20.27 7.68 -10.82
C ASP A 29 -21.19 8.23 -9.73
N GLN A 30 -20.83 8.04 -8.46
CA GLN A 30 -21.56 8.59 -7.32
C GLN A 30 -21.46 10.12 -7.28
N LEU A 31 -20.29 10.69 -7.58
CA LEU A 31 -20.13 12.14 -7.66
C LEU A 31 -20.94 12.76 -8.80
N VAL A 32 -21.05 12.05 -9.93
CA VAL A 32 -21.90 12.44 -11.06
C VAL A 32 -23.38 12.37 -10.67
N GLN A 33 -23.81 11.28 -10.05
CA GLN A 33 -25.20 11.12 -9.59
C GLN A 33 -25.57 12.13 -8.49
N ALA A 34 -24.62 12.53 -7.66
CA ALA A 34 -24.81 13.58 -6.65
C ALA A 34 -24.85 15.01 -7.25
N GLY A 35 -24.58 15.16 -8.55
CA GLY A 35 -24.51 16.47 -9.21
C GLY A 35 -23.33 17.32 -8.76
N LEU A 36 -22.31 16.71 -8.13
CA LEU A 36 -21.11 17.41 -7.65
C LEU A 36 -20.10 17.65 -8.78
N VAL A 37 -20.10 16.76 -9.78
CA VAL A 37 -19.24 16.85 -10.97
C VAL A 37 -20.02 16.43 -12.20
N THR A 38 -19.76 17.08 -13.34
CA THR A 38 -20.40 16.75 -14.61
C THR A 38 -19.40 16.04 -15.54
N PRO A 39 -19.74 14.90 -16.15
CA PRO A 39 -18.86 14.22 -17.10
C PRO A 39 -18.47 15.16 -18.25
N GLY A 40 -17.18 15.23 -18.56
CA GLY A 40 -16.65 16.12 -19.60
C GLY A 40 -16.34 17.54 -19.15
N ASP A 41 -16.58 17.87 -17.88
CA ASP A 41 -16.20 19.15 -17.28
C ASP A 41 -14.79 19.09 -16.65
N GLU A 42 -14.10 20.22 -16.55
CA GLU A 42 -12.72 20.27 -16.02
C GLU A 42 -12.64 19.77 -14.57
N ALA A 43 -13.70 20.00 -13.79
CA ALA A 43 -13.82 19.50 -12.42
C ALA A 43 -13.86 17.96 -12.37
N TYR A 44 -14.53 17.31 -13.32
CA TYR A 44 -14.59 15.85 -13.38
C TYR A 44 -13.21 15.26 -13.66
N GLU A 45 -12.50 15.79 -14.65
CA GLU A 45 -11.15 15.32 -14.99
C GLU A 45 -10.16 15.57 -13.85
N THR A 46 -10.28 16.70 -13.16
CA THR A 46 -9.44 17.01 -11.99
C THR A 46 -9.66 16.02 -10.85
N VAL A 47 -10.92 15.78 -10.46
CA VAL A 47 -11.22 14.82 -9.38
C VAL A 47 -10.85 13.40 -9.79
N LYS A 48 -11.13 13.00 -11.03
CA LYS A 48 -10.74 11.69 -11.57
C LYS A 48 -9.22 11.52 -11.52
N SER A 49 -8.45 12.53 -11.92
CA SER A 49 -6.99 12.49 -11.89
C SER A 49 -6.45 12.40 -10.46
N ILE A 50 -7.01 13.16 -9.52
CA ILE A 50 -6.60 13.10 -8.10
C ILE A 50 -6.90 11.72 -7.53
N TRP A 51 -8.08 11.18 -7.81
CA TRP A 51 -8.52 9.87 -7.34
C TRP A 51 -7.60 8.75 -7.84
N ASP A 52 -7.34 8.72 -9.15
CA ASP A 52 -6.48 7.70 -9.78
C ASP A 52 -5.04 7.80 -9.26
N ARG A 53 -4.51 9.04 -9.17
CA ARG A 53 -3.15 9.28 -8.68
C ARG A 53 -2.99 8.99 -7.19
N SER A 54 -4.02 9.25 -6.39
CA SER A 54 -4.02 8.91 -4.97
C SER A 54 -4.02 7.41 -4.77
N ARG A 55 -4.82 6.67 -5.56
CA ARG A 55 -4.87 5.21 -5.51
C ARG A 55 -3.52 4.60 -5.86
N ASP A 56 -2.93 5.02 -6.98
CA ASP A 56 -1.65 4.49 -7.42
C ASP A 56 -0.49 4.90 -6.49
N GLY A 57 -0.48 6.15 -6.01
CA GLY A 57 0.55 6.65 -5.10
C GLY A 57 0.55 5.93 -3.75
N LEU A 58 -0.62 5.63 -3.20
CA LEU A 58 -0.73 4.95 -1.91
C LEU A 58 -0.25 3.50 -1.98
N ILE A 59 -0.55 2.77 -3.05
CA ILE A 59 -0.02 1.41 -3.27
C ILE A 59 1.51 1.43 -3.29
N TYR A 60 2.11 2.37 -4.03
CA TYR A 60 3.57 2.51 -4.09
C TYR A 60 4.20 2.77 -2.71
N ILE A 61 3.62 3.68 -1.91
CA ILE A 61 4.11 3.99 -0.56
C ILE A 61 4.08 2.75 0.33
N ILE A 62 2.96 2.01 0.32
CA ILE A 62 2.81 0.80 1.14
C ILE A 62 3.84 -0.26 0.70
N VAL A 63 4.02 -0.48 -0.60
CA VAL A 63 5.02 -1.44 -1.12
C VAL A 63 6.43 -1.06 -0.69
N VAL A 64 6.82 0.22 -0.75
CA VAL A 64 8.14 0.69 -0.32
C VAL A 64 8.36 0.46 1.17
N ILE A 65 7.38 0.81 2.03
CA ILE A 65 7.47 0.55 3.47
C ILE A 65 7.60 -0.95 3.75
N THR A 66 6.83 -1.78 3.03
CA THR A 66 6.89 -3.25 3.14
C THR A 66 8.27 -3.79 2.79
N LEU A 67 8.87 -3.29 1.70
CA LEU A 67 10.20 -3.69 1.27
C LEU A 67 11.25 -3.32 2.32
N ILE A 68 11.19 -2.11 2.87
CA ILE A 68 12.12 -1.65 3.92
C ILE A 68 12.00 -2.53 5.16
N ASP A 69 10.78 -2.84 5.60
CA ASP A 69 10.56 -3.69 6.79
C ASP A 69 11.06 -5.11 6.53
N THR A 70 10.76 -5.68 5.35
CA THR A 70 11.23 -7.01 4.94
C THR A 70 12.75 -7.08 4.92
N VAL A 71 13.43 -6.12 4.29
CA VAL A 71 14.89 -6.06 4.24
C VAL A 71 15.48 -5.92 5.66
N SER A 72 14.85 -5.12 6.52
CA SER A 72 15.26 -4.96 7.92
C SER A 72 15.17 -6.27 8.71
N VAL A 73 14.12 -7.06 8.50
CA VAL A 73 13.95 -8.39 9.11
C VAL A 73 15.00 -9.36 8.62
N VAL A 74 15.21 -9.41 7.30
CA VAL A 74 16.18 -10.30 6.67
C VAL A 74 17.60 -9.97 7.17
N MET A 75 17.97 -8.69 7.21
CA MET A 75 19.26 -8.24 7.76
C MET A 75 19.43 -8.61 9.25
N LYS A 76 18.38 -8.45 10.07
CA LYS A 76 18.42 -8.88 11.49
C LYS A 76 18.62 -10.39 11.62
N TRP A 77 17.98 -11.19 10.76
CA TRP A 77 18.12 -12.64 10.76
C TRP A 77 19.53 -13.09 10.35
N PHE A 78 20.11 -12.47 9.31
CA PHE A 78 21.48 -12.74 8.88
C PHE A 78 22.52 -12.34 9.95
N ARG A 79 22.43 -11.15 10.55
CA ARG A 79 23.32 -10.73 11.64
C ARG A 79 23.22 -11.62 12.88
N GLY A 80 22.03 -12.13 13.20
CA GLY A 80 21.85 -13.08 14.30
C GLY A 80 22.55 -14.43 14.03
N LYS A 81 22.62 -14.86 12.77
CA LYS A 81 23.28 -16.10 12.36
C LYS A 81 24.82 -15.98 12.37
N GLU A 82 25.36 -14.82 12.00
CA GLU A 82 26.80 -14.55 12.11
C GLU A 82 27.28 -14.51 13.57
N GLY A 83 26.51 -13.91 14.49
CA GLY A 83 26.84 -13.91 15.92
C GLY A 83 26.88 -15.30 16.55
N ASN A 84 25.97 -16.19 16.17
CA ASN A 84 25.92 -17.55 16.73
C ASN A 84 27.06 -18.46 16.21
N THR A 85 27.59 -18.17 15.01
CA THR A 85 28.72 -18.90 14.42
C THR A 85 30.06 -18.46 15.01
N ALA A 86 30.16 -17.22 15.52
CA ALA A 86 31.37 -16.72 16.19
C ALA A 86 31.53 -17.24 17.63
N LEU A 87 30.43 -17.58 18.32
CA LEU A 87 30.45 -18.10 19.69
C LEU A 87 30.63 -19.63 19.77
N THR A 88 30.64 -20.32 18.64
CA THR A 88 30.84 -21.78 18.53
C THR A 88 32.22 -22.17 18.00
N LYS A 89 33.14 -21.19 17.83
CA LYS A 89 34.53 -21.42 17.43
C LYS A 89 35.49 -21.22 18.60
#